data_AF-A0A1M6RZ43-F1
#
_entry.id   AF-A0A1M6RZ43-F1
#
_cell.length_a   1.000
_cell.length_b   1.000
_cell.length_c   1.000
_cell.angle_alpha   90.00
_cell.angle_beta   90.00
_cell.angle_gamma   90.00
#
_symmetry.space_group_name_H-M   'P 1'
#
loop_
_entity.id
_entity.type
_entity.pdbx_description
1 polymer ?
#
loop_
_entity_poly.entity_id
_entity_poly.type
_entity_poly.pdbx_seq_one_letter_code
_entity_poly.pdbx_strand_id
1 'polypeptide(L)'
;MENITPEALETIKEKINEIINKSSDIDEREEEIIRLRFGLDENKPINIKDLSKKFDMSPRKMKKEIDAIEKKIFNKLKRII
;
A
#
# COMPACT_ATOMS: atom_id res chain seq x y z
N MET A 1 11.57 4.57 -19.86
CA MET A 1 10.71 4.66 -18.65
C MET A 1 9.33 4.22 -19.10
N GLU A 2 8.84 3.10 -18.59
CA GLU A 2 7.47 2.64 -18.88
C GLU A 2 6.50 3.71 -18.37
N ASN A 3 5.84 4.42 -19.29
CA ASN A 3 4.73 5.30 -18.94
C ASN A 3 3.58 4.39 -18.52
N ILE A 4 3.48 4.10 -17.22
CA ILE A 4 2.24 3.59 -16.64
C ILE A 4 1.18 4.62 -16.98
N THR A 5 0.18 4.22 -17.78
CA THR A 5 -0.91 5.12 -18.15
C THR A 5 -1.69 5.49 -16.89
N PRO A 6 -2.22 6.73 -16.79
CA PRO A 6 -3.07 7.13 -15.66
C PRO A 6 -4.20 6.13 -15.38
N GLU A 7 -4.75 5.53 -16.44
CA GLU A 7 -5.79 4.50 -16.39
C GLU A 7 -5.33 3.18 -15.73
N ALA A 8 -4.10 2.73 -16.02
CA ALA A 8 -3.54 1.56 -15.37
C ALA A 8 -3.28 1.82 -13.87
N LEU A 9 -2.85 3.04 -13.52
CA LEU A 9 -2.66 3.43 -12.13
C LEU A 9 -3.99 3.45 -11.36
N GLU A 10 -5.04 4.02 -11.95
CA GLU A 10 -6.38 4.07 -11.35
C GLU A 10 -6.92 2.65 -11.13
N THR A 11 -6.80 1.78 -12.14
CA THR A 11 -7.19 0.36 -12.04
C THR A 11 -6.47 -0.35 -10.89
N ILE A 12 -5.16 -0.10 -10.72
CA ILE A 12 -4.39 -0.68 -9.62
C ILE A 12 -4.92 -0.18 -8.27
N LYS A 13 -5.21 1.12 -8.14
CA LYS A 13 -5.76 1.70 -6.89
C LYS A 13 -7.11 1.08 -6.55
N GLU A 14 -8.00 0.93 -7.52
CA GLU A 14 -9.29 0.27 -7.33
C GLU A 14 -9.14 -1.18 -6.84
N LYS A 15 -8.21 -1.93 -7.43
CA LYS A 15 -7.92 -3.31 -7.01
C LYS A 15 -7.34 -3.39 -5.61
N ILE A 16 -6.50 -2.44 -5.21
CA ILE A 16 -5.98 -2.38 -3.84
C ILE A 16 -7.11 -2.05 -2.87
N ASN A 17 -8.01 -1.11 -3.19
CA ASN A 17 -9.19 -0.82 -2.37
C ASN A 17 -10.10 -2.04 -2.22
N GLU A 18 -10.32 -2.79 -3.31
CA GLU A 18 -11.08 -4.05 -3.27
C GLU A 18 -10.40 -5.08 -2.34
N ILE A 19 -9.07 -5.18 -2.37
CA ILE A 19 -8.31 -6.06 -1.49
C ILE A 19 -8.48 -5.66 -0.02
N ILE A 20 -8.36 -4.37 0.30
CA ILE A 20 -8.54 -3.85 1.67
C ILE A 20 -9.93 -4.23 2.18
N ASN A 21 -10.98 -3.91 1.41
CA ASN A 21 -12.37 -4.13 1.82
C ASN A 21 -12.76 -5.60 1.97
N LYS A 22 -12.11 -6.51 1.22
CA LYS A 22 -12.42 -7.95 1.23
C LYS A 22 -11.53 -8.77 2.15
N SER A 23 -10.39 -8.24 2.59
CA SER A 23 -9.41 -8.99 3.37
C SER A 23 -9.67 -8.87 4.86
N SER A 24 -10.04 -9.98 5.50
CA SER A 24 -10.19 -10.03 6.96
C SER A 24 -8.85 -10.03 7.71
N ASP A 25 -7.73 -10.22 7.01
CA ASP A 25 -6.36 -10.25 7.52
C ASP A 25 -5.61 -8.92 7.34
N ILE A 26 -6.31 -7.84 7.00
CA ILE A 26 -5.79 -6.48 6.98
C ILE A 26 -6.44 -5.75 8.15
N ASP A 27 -5.63 -5.35 9.13
CA ASP A 27 -6.11 -4.54 10.25
C ASP A 27 -6.14 -3.04 9.90
N GLU A 28 -6.76 -2.23 10.75
CA GLU A 28 -6.91 -0.78 10.54
C GLU A 28 -5.57 -0.06 10.35
N ARG A 29 -4.51 -0.53 11.03
CA ARG A 29 -3.17 0.05 10.93
C ARG A 29 -2.52 -0.32 9.59
N GLU A 30 -2.59 -1.59 9.19
CA GLU A 30 -2.12 -2.04 7.88
C GLU A 30 -2.85 -1.32 6.76
N GLU A 31 -4.18 -1.17 6.86
CA GLU A 31 -4.98 -0.39 5.93
C GLU A 31 -4.48 1.05 5.80
N GLU A 32 -4.25 1.74 6.92
CA GLU A 32 -3.72 3.10 6.89
C GLU A 32 -2.35 3.15 6.21
N ILE A 33 -1.45 2.21 6.52
CA ILE A 33 -0.14 2.12 5.89
C ILE A 33 -0.27 1.88 4.38
N ILE A 34 -1.16 0.99 3.95
CA ILE A 34 -1.42 0.71 2.52
C ILE A 34 -1.91 1.98 1.82
N ARG A 35 -2.93 2.65 2.37
CA ARG A 35 -3.51 3.86 1.76
C ARG A 35 -2.48 4.96 1.57
N LEU A 36 -1.62 5.20 2.57
CA LEU A 36 -0.54 6.18 2.48
C LEU A 36 0.58 5.73 1.53
N ARG A 37 0.93 4.45 1.57
CA ARG A 37 2.03 3.89 0.77
C ARG A 37 1.71 3.87 -0.72
N PHE A 38 0.46 3.60 -1.09
CA PHE A 38 0.02 3.54 -2.48
C PHE A 38 -0.62 4.85 -2.97
N GLY A 39 -0.77 5.87 -2.11
CA GLY A 39 -1.39 7.14 -2.47
C GLY A 39 -2.85 6.95 -2.87
N LEU A 40 -3.60 6.20 -2.06
CA LEU A 40 -5.03 5.96 -2.25
C LEU A 40 -5.85 7.19 -1.84
N ASP A 41 -5.48 7.82 -0.72
CA ASP A 41 -6.17 9.02 -0.19
C ASP A 41 -5.49 10.34 -0.61
N GLU A 42 -4.18 10.31 -0.90
CA GLU A 42 -3.42 11.47 -1.38
C GLU A 42 -2.89 11.23 -2.79
N ASN A 43 -2.72 12.30 -3.57
CA ASN A 43 -2.17 12.25 -4.94
C ASN A 43 -0.74 11.69 -5.03
N LYS A 44 -0.10 11.32 -3.90
CA LYS A 44 1.28 10.84 -3.89
C LYS A 44 1.53 9.77 -2.82
N PRO A 45 2.26 8.69 -3.16
CA PRO A 45 2.84 7.74 -2.22
C PRO A 45 3.72 8.40 -1.14
N ILE A 46 3.55 7.99 0.12
CA ILE A 46 4.43 8.38 1.22
C ILE A 46 5.65 7.46 1.29
N ASN A 47 6.82 8.06 1.57
CA ASN A 47 8.07 7.33 1.72
C ASN A 47 8.23 6.73 3.13
N ILE A 48 9.17 5.79 3.27
CA ILE A 48 9.44 5.08 4.54
C ILE A 48 9.82 6.05 5.67
N LYS A 49 10.56 7.12 5.37
CA LYS A 49 11.02 8.08 6.39
C LYS A 49 9.85 8.85 6.97
N ASP A 50 8.90 9.28 6.14
CA ASP A 50 7.73 10.02 6.59
C ASP A 50 6.72 9.11 7.28
N LEU A 51 6.54 7.88 6.79
CA LEU A 51 5.76 6.86 7.49
C LEU A 51 6.37 6.54 8.86
N SER A 52 7.69 6.38 8.95
CA SER A 52 8.37 6.10 10.23
C SER A 52 8.16 7.19 11.27
N LYS A 53 8.06 8.45 10.85
CA LYS A 53 7.72 9.57 11.73
C LYS A 53 6.24 9.53 12.13
N LYS A 54 5.35 9.24 11.19
CA LYS A 54 3.90 9.17 11.45
C LYS A 54 3.54 8.07 12.45
N PHE A 55 4.17 6.91 12.33
CA PHE A 55 3.91 5.73 13.18
C PHE A 55 4.87 5.62 14.39
N ASP A 56 5.63 6.69 14.68
CA ASP A 56 6.62 6.76 15.77
C ASP A 56 7.48 5.48 15.91
N MET A 57 8.10 5.09 14.80
CA MET A 57 8.86 3.84 14.73
C MET A 57 10.17 4.02 13.97
N SER A 58 11.13 3.14 14.22
CA SER A 58 12.41 3.25 13.51
C SER A 58 12.23 2.97 12.01
N PRO A 59 12.94 3.69 11.11
CA PRO A 59 12.85 3.46 9.68
C PRO A 59 13.11 2.00 9.26
N ARG A 60 13.98 1.29 10.01
CA ARG A 60 14.26 -0.13 9.78
C ARG A 60 13.07 -1.02 10.12
N LYS A 61 12.33 -0.73 11.20
CA LYS A 61 11.11 -1.46 11.53
C LYS A 61 10.00 -1.13 10.52
N MET A 62 9.82 0.14 10.18
CA MET A 62 8.82 0.57 9.18
C MET A 62 9.05 -0.12 7.84
N LYS A 63 10.32 -0.20 7.39
CA LYS A 63 10.66 -0.90 6.16
C LYS A 63 10.22 -2.36 6.19
N LYS A 64 10.47 -3.09 7.28
CA LYS A 64 10.05 -4.50 7.38
C LYS A 64 8.53 -4.65 7.34
N GLU A 65 7.81 -3.73 7.96
CA GLU A 65 6.35 -3.72 7.99
C GLU A 65 5.79 -3.45 6.58
N ILE A 66 6.31 -2.43 5.89
CA ILE A 66 5.97 -2.12 4.50
C ILE A 66 6.30 -3.30 3.59
N ASP A 67 7.48 -3.91 3.69
CA ASP A 67 7.89 -5.04 2.84
C ASP A 67 6.92 -6.23 3.02
N ALA A 68 6.45 -6.48 4.25
CA ALA A 68 5.47 -7.53 4.53
C ALA A 68 4.09 -7.21 3.93
N ILE A 69 3.63 -5.97 4.07
CA ILE A 69 2.37 -5.46 3.52
C ILE A 69 2.41 -5.52 1.99
N GLU A 70 3.45 -4.99 1.35
CA GLU A 70 3.61 -5.00 -0.10
C GLU A 70 3.57 -6.43 -0.64
N LYS A 71 4.25 -7.37 0.04
CA LYS A 71 4.20 -8.79 -0.32
C LYS A 71 2.79 -9.39 -0.17
N LYS A 72 2.08 -9.04 0.90
CA LYS A 72 0.69 -9.48 1.15
C LYS A 72 -0.24 -8.98 0.03
N ILE A 73 -0.21 -7.69 -0.29
CA ILE A 73 -1.00 -7.07 -1.36
C ILE A 73 -0.66 -7.66 -2.72
N PHE A 74 0.63 -7.78 -3.04
CA PHE A 74 1.08 -8.34 -4.31
C PHE A 74 0.59 -9.78 -4.52
N ASN A 75 0.65 -10.62 -3.47
CA ASN A 75 0.13 -11.99 -3.55
C ASN A 75 -1.39 -12.05 -3.74
N LYS A 76 -2.12 -11.07 -3.20
CA LYS A 76 -3.57 -10.96 -3.40
C LYS A 76 -3.91 -10.45 -4.80
N LEU A 77 -3.22 -9.42 -5.29
CA LEU A 77 -3.37 -8.91 -6.67
C LEU A 77 -3.15 -10.02 -7.70
N LYS A 78 -2.12 -10.86 -7.52
CA LYS A 78 -1.85 -12.04 -8.36
C LYS A 78 -2.94 -13.10 -8.41
N ARG A 79 -3.86 -13.11 -7.44
CA ARG A 79 -5.00 -14.04 -7.41
C ARG A 79 -6.25 -13.45 -8.06
N ILE A 80 -6.27 -12.13 -8.25
CA ILE A 80 -7.41 -11.38 -8.77
C ILE A 80 -7.25 -11.10 -10.27
N ILE A 81 -6.00 -10.95 -10.73
CA ILE A 81 -5.59 -10.75 -12.13
C ILE A 81 -5.08 -12.08 -12.68
#